data_AF-A0A9D0H044-F1
#
_entry.id   AF-A0A9D0H044-F1
#
_cell.length_a   1.000
_cell.length_b   1.000
_cell.length_c   1.000
_cell.angle_alpha   90.00
_cell.angle_beta   90.00
_cell.angle_gamma   90.00
#
_symmetry.space_group_name_H-M   'P 1'
#
loop_
_entity.id
_entity.type
_entity.pdbx_description
1 polymer ?
#
loop_
_entity_poly.entity_id
_entity_poly.type
_entity_poly.pdbx_seq_one_letter_code
_entity_poly.pdbx_strand_id
1 'polypeptide(L)'
;MQYLKEKKFFQDFSDKIKRYIGVDSVLLLFSLLFFLYFVYFVFLGERNIFRLIQKENYRSYLKSQITQLKDENRDLEEKKNYLKSDRFFIEKKAREDLGLVKEGEEIYVIVDGKERKNKKEERWIDKVIQKYQEFRLR
;
A
#
# COMPACT_ATOMS: atom_id res chain seq x y z
N MET A 1 -7.71 52.65 -55.52
CA MET A 1 -6.37 52.41 -56.13
C MET A 1 -5.39 51.70 -55.18
N GLN A 2 -5.35 52.01 -53.87
CA GLN A 2 -4.41 51.39 -52.91
C GLN A 2 -4.60 49.87 -52.70
N TYR A 3 -5.86 49.39 -52.67
CA TYR A 3 -6.19 47.96 -52.49
C TYR A 3 -5.63 47.02 -53.57
N LEU A 4 -5.46 47.48 -54.81
CA LEU A 4 -4.92 46.65 -55.89
C LEU A 4 -3.38 46.52 -55.79
N LYS A 5 -2.72 47.46 -55.11
CA LYS A 5 -1.26 47.48 -54.94
C LYS A 5 -0.81 46.49 -53.87
N GLU A 6 -1.55 46.40 -52.76
CA GLU A 6 -1.28 45.41 -51.71
C GLU A 6 -1.49 43.98 -52.22
N LYS A 7 -2.58 43.72 -52.95
CA LYS A 7 -2.86 42.37 -53.48
C LYS A 7 -1.79 41.89 -54.47
N LYS A 8 -1.32 42.78 -55.36
CA LYS A 8 -0.19 42.48 -56.27
C LYS A 8 1.11 42.24 -55.51
N PHE A 9 1.37 43.01 -54.45
CA PHE A 9 2.55 42.82 -53.61
C PHE A 9 2.56 41.44 -52.94
N PHE A 10 1.44 40.99 -52.38
CA PHE A 10 1.35 39.66 -51.78
C PHE A 10 1.42 38.52 -52.82
N GLN A 11 0.89 38.74 -54.03
CA GLN A 11 1.04 37.78 -55.15
C GLN A 11 2.50 37.66 -55.59
N ASP A 12 3.18 38.77 -55.88
CA ASP A 12 4.58 38.79 -56.28
C ASP A 12 5.50 38.22 -55.19
N PHE A 13 5.19 38.49 -53.93
CA PHE A 13 5.92 37.95 -52.78
C PHE A 13 5.73 36.42 -52.66
N SER A 14 4.50 35.93 -52.81
CA SER A 14 4.17 34.50 -52.79
C SER A 14 4.82 33.74 -53.94
N ASP A 15 4.85 34.31 -55.14
CA ASP A 15 5.44 33.68 -56.32
C ASP A 15 6.98 33.67 -56.26
N LYS A 16 7.58 34.69 -55.62
CA LYS A 16 9.01 34.73 -55.33
C LYS A 16 9.40 33.70 -54.25
N ILE A 17 8.57 33.51 -53.23
CA ILE A 17 8.73 32.49 -52.20
C ILE A 17 8.59 31.08 -52.81
N LYS A 18 7.56 30.83 -53.62
CA LYS A 18 7.34 29.53 -54.31
C LYS A 18 8.48 29.14 -55.25
N ARG A 19 9.18 30.11 -55.84
CA ARG A 19 10.39 29.87 -56.65
C ARG A 19 11.61 29.46 -55.82
N TYR A 20 11.70 29.93 -54.57
CA TYR A 20 12.86 29.71 -53.70
C TYR A 20 12.69 28.48 -52.79
N ILE A 21 11.45 28.20 -52.40
CA ILE A 21 11.07 27.02 -51.63
C ILE A 21 10.80 25.90 -52.64
N GLY A 22 11.85 25.15 -52.98
CA GLY A 22 11.71 23.94 -53.77
C GLY A 22 10.75 22.98 -53.06
N VAL A 23 9.82 22.38 -53.82
CA VAL A 23 8.84 21.41 -53.29
C VAL A 23 9.50 20.32 -52.44
N ASP A 24 10.74 19.96 -52.77
CA ASP A 24 11.56 19.00 -52.02
C ASP A 24 11.83 19.45 -50.58
N SER A 25 12.11 20.74 -50.34
CA SER A 25 12.34 21.27 -49.00
C SER A 25 11.07 21.27 -48.13
N VAL A 26 9.91 21.48 -48.74
CA VAL A 26 8.61 21.40 -48.06
C VAL A 26 8.30 19.96 -47.71
N LEU A 27 8.50 19.03 -48.65
CA LEU A 27 8.32 17.60 -48.41
C LEU A 27 9.25 17.07 -47.32
N LEU A 28 10.51 17.53 -47.29
CA LEU A 28 11.46 17.20 -46.23
C LEU A 28 11.03 17.77 -44.87
N LEU A 29 10.53 19.00 -44.81
CA LEU A 29 10.04 19.59 -43.56
C LEU A 29 8.82 18.81 -43.01
N PHE A 30 7.87 18.47 -43.88
CA PHE A 30 6.71 17.66 -43.50
C PHE A 30 7.11 16.26 -43.06
N SER A 31 8.05 15.63 -43.75
CA SER A 31 8.59 14.33 -43.37
C SER A 31 9.28 14.38 -41.99
N LEU A 32 10.08 15.42 -41.74
CA LEU A 32 10.75 15.64 -40.46
C LEU A 32 9.74 15.86 -39.32
N LEU A 33 8.71 16.69 -39.55
CA LEU A 33 7.65 16.93 -38.57
C LEU A 33 6.84 15.66 -38.29
N PHE A 34 6.54 14.87 -39.32
CA PHE A 34 5.85 13.59 -39.15
C PHE A 34 6.70 12.59 -38.37
N PHE A 35 8.00 12.52 -38.67
CA PHE A 35 8.94 11.68 -37.93
C PHE A 35 9.04 12.09 -36.45
N LEU A 36 9.16 13.39 -36.17
CA LEU A 36 9.19 13.91 -34.80
C LEU A 36 7.86 13.64 -34.06
N TYR A 37 6.72 13.79 -34.73
CA TYR A 37 5.41 13.45 -34.19
C TYR A 37 5.31 11.95 -33.87
N PHE A 38 5.81 11.09 -34.76
CA PHE A 38 5.83 9.64 -34.55
C PHE A 38 6.72 9.26 -33.37
N VAL A 39 7.93 9.83 -33.28
CA VAL A 39 8.83 9.65 -32.13
C VAL A 39 8.15 10.13 -30.85
N TYR A 40 7.58 11.34 -30.84
CA TYR A 40 6.83 11.86 -29.70
C TYR A 40 5.71 10.91 -29.27
N PHE A 41 4.91 10.40 -30.21
CA PHE A 41 3.80 9.49 -29.92
C PHE A 41 4.27 8.14 -29.37
N VAL A 42 5.37 7.59 -29.90
CA VAL A 42 5.94 6.31 -29.42
C VAL A 42 6.56 6.46 -28.03
N PHE A 43 7.27 7.57 -27.77
CA PHE A 43 7.98 7.80 -26.50
C PHE A 43 7.10 8.40 -25.39
N LEU A 44 6.02 9.12 -25.71
CA LEU A 44 5.11 9.73 -24.73
C LEU A 44 3.71 9.11 -24.70
N GLY A 45 3.42 8.17 -25.60
CA GLY A 45 2.17 7.41 -25.57
C GLY A 45 2.00 6.63 -24.26
N GLU A 46 0.75 6.45 -23.84
CA GLU A 46 0.34 5.82 -22.57
C GLU A 46 0.96 4.42 -22.34
N ARG A 47 1.43 3.78 -23.42
CA ARG A 47 2.10 2.47 -23.47
C ARG A 47 3.61 2.59 -23.66
N ASN A 48 4.24 3.53 -22.97
CA ASN A 48 5.69 3.65 -22.97
C ASN A 48 6.34 2.30 -22.56
N ILE A 49 7.31 1.82 -23.34
CA ILE A 49 7.96 0.50 -23.15
C ILE A 49 8.53 0.32 -21.74
N PHE A 50 8.98 1.41 -21.13
CA PHE A 50 9.49 1.43 -19.76
C PHE A 50 8.42 1.05 -18.72
N ARG A 51 7.15 1.36 -18.96
CA ARG A 51 6.05 0.99 -18.06
C ARG A 51 5.71 -0.49 -18.13
N LEU A 52 5.90 -1.15 -19.27
CA LEU A 52 5.66 -2.59 -19.42
C LEU A 52 6.66 -3.40 -18.61
N ILE A 53 7.95 -3.04 -18.67
CA ILE A 53 9.00 -3.72 -17.91
C ILE A 53 8.77 -3.56 -16.40
N GLN A 54 8.45 -2.34 -15.95
CA GLN A 54 8.16 -2.11 -14.54
C GLN A 54 6.90 -2.86 -14.07
N LYS A 55 5.87 -2.94 -14.91
CA LYS A 55 4.65 -3.70 -14.60
C LYS A 55 4.93 -5.18 -14.46
N GLU A 56 5.73 -5.79 -15.34
CA GLU A 56 6.07 -7.21 -15.21
C GLU A 56 6.90 -7.50 -13.95
N ASN A 57 7.89 -6.66 -13.64
CA ASN A 57 8.66 -6.80 -12.41
C ASN A 57 7.78 -6.63 -11.17
N TYR A 58 6.90 -5.64 -11.15
CA TYR A 58 5.96 -5.42 -10.05
C TYR A 58 4.98 -6.59 -9.91
N ARG A 59 4.45 -7.12 -11.02
CA ARG A 59 3.60 -8.32 -11.01
C ARG A 59 4.33 -9.53 -10.43
N SER A 60 5.59 -9.74 -10.81
CA SER A 60 6.41 -10.83 -10.28
C SER A 60 6.66 -10.68 -8.78
N TYR A 61 7.02 -9.47 -8.35
CA TYR A 61 7.18 -9.13 -6.93
C TYR A 61 5.89 -9.36 -6.12
N LEU A 62 4.73 -8.91 -6.61
CA LEU A 62 3.44 -9.14 -5.95
C LEU A 62 3.11 -10.62 -5.86
N LYS A 63 3.39 -11.40 -6.90
CA LYS A 63 3.19 -12.86 -6.86
C LYS A 63 4.06 -13.51 -5.78
N SER A 64 5.32 -13.11 -5.68
CA SER A 64 6.24 -13.60 -4.64
C SER A 64 5.71 -13.28 -3.23
N GLN A 65 5.27 -12.04 -3.02
CA GLN A 65 4.66 -11.60 -1.76
C GLN A 65 3.41 -12.41 -1.40
N ILE A 66 2.53 -12.68 -2.38
CA ILE A 66 1.33 -13.49 -2.17
C ILE A 66 1.71 -14.92 -1.75
N THR A 67 2.72 -15.52 -2.39
CA THR A 67 3.17 -16.86 -2.03
C THR A 67 3.74 -16.89 -0.61
N GLN A 68 4.62 -15.95 -0.27
CA GLN A 68 5.18 -15.83 1.09
C GLN A 68 4.09 -15.67 2.15
N LEU A 69 3.14 -14.76 1.94
CA LEU A 69 2.03 -14.54 2.86
C LEU A 69 1.12 -15.78 2.98
N LYS A 70 0.93 -16.55 1.91
CA LYS A 70 0.16 -17.80 1.97
C LYS A 70 0.87 -18.85 2.82
N ASP A 71 2.18 -18.99 2.66
CA ASP A 71 2.98 -19.93 3.43
C ASP A 71 2.99 -19.54 4.91
N GLU A 72 3.20 -18.25 5.22
CA GLU A 72 3.12 -17.73 6.59
C GLU A 72 1.74 -17.96 7.21
N ASN A 73 0.67 -17.71 6.46
CA ASN A 73 -0.69 -17.93 6.95
C ASN A 73 -0.97 -19.41 7.24
N ARG A 74 -0.46 -20.32 6.39
CA ARG A 74 -0.57 -21.76 6.63
C ARG A 74 0.17 -22.16 7.91
N ASP A 75 1.39 -21.69 8.09
CA ASP A 75 2.19 -21.98 9.28
C ASP A 75 1.54 -21.42 10.56
N LEU A 76 0.96 -20.23 10.49
CA LEU A 76 0.21 -19.63 11.60
C LEU A 76 -1.08 -20.40 11.90
N GLU A 77 -1.76 -20.90 10.88
CA GLU A 77 -2.97 -21.70 11.04
C GLU A 77 -2.65 -23.06 11.66
N GLU A 78 -1.57 -23.72 11.27
CA GLU A 78 -1.08 -24.93 11.90
C GLU A 78 -0.73 -24.69 13.37
N LYS A 79 -0.01 -23.60 13.69
CA LYS A 79 0.28 -23.21 15.08
C LYS A 79 -0.99 -22.95 15.87
N LYS A 80 -1.97 -22.23 15.30
CA LYS A 80 -3.27 -21.98 15.93
C LYS A 80 -3.99 -23.29 16.23
N ASN A 81 -4.00 -24.22 15.27
CA ASN A 81 -4.66 -25.52 15.44
C ASN A 81 -3.94 -26.37 16.49
N TYR A 82 -2.61 -26.39 16.48
CA TYR A 82 -1.81 -27.06 17.51
C TYR A 82 -2.13 -26.53 18.90
N LEU A 83 -2.07 -25.21 19.10
CA LEU A 83 -2.40 -24.56 20.37
C LEU A 83 -3.85 -24.82 20.80
N LYS A 84 -4.80 -24.84 19.86
CA LYS A 84 -6.21 -25.17 20.16
C LYS A 84 -6.43 -26.66 20.43
N SER A 85 -5.59 -27.54 19.92
CA SER A 85 -5.72 -28.99 20.14
C SER A 85 -5.08 -29.44 21.44
N ASP A 86 -4.11 -28.68 21.96
CA ASP A 86 -3.49 -28.97 23.24
C ASP A 86 -4.47 -28.71 24.39
N ARG A 87 -4.87 -29.81 25.04
CA ARG A 87 -5.78 -29.81 26.20
C ARG A 87 -5.26 -28.89 27.31
N PHE A 88 -3.94 -28.84 27.52
CA PHE A 88 -3.34 -27.99 28.54
C PHE A 88 -3.54 -26.51 28.23
N PHE A 89 -3.36 -26.11 26.96
CA PHE A 89 -3.57 -24.73 26.54
C PHE A 89 -5.03 -24.31 26.62
N ILE A 90 -5.96 -25.19 26.20
CA ILE A 90 -7.41 -24.94 26.33
C ILE A 90 -7.78 -24.73 27.80
N GLU A 91 -7.32 -25.63 28.69
CA GLU A 91 -7.60 -25.55 30.12
C GLU A 91 -7.00 -24.27 30.72
N LYS A 92 -5.75 -23.96 30.41
CA LYS A 92 -5.08 -22.75 30.87
C LYS A 92 -5.83 -21.49 30.40
N LYS A 93 -6.22 -21.43 29.13
CA LYS A 93 -6.95 -20.29 28.57
C LYS A 93 -8.33 -20.13 29.20
N ALA A 94 -9.05 -21.24 29.41
CA ALA A 94 -10.33 -21.23 30.13
C ALA A 94 -10.15 -20.78 31.58
N ARG A 95 -9.08 -21.20 32.26
CA ARG A 95 -8.74 -20.75 33.61
C ARG A 95 -8.44 -19.24 33.66
N GLU A 96 -7.66 -18.72 32.73
CA GLU A 96 -7.38 -17.28 32.60
C GLU A 96 -8.66 -16.46 32.32
N ASP A 97 -9.47 -16.88 31.36
CA ASP A 97 -10.68 -16.16 30.96
C ASP A 97 -11.77 -16.20 32.06
N LEU A 98 -11.82 -17.25 32.87
CA LEU A 98 -12.75 -17.40 34.00
C LEU A 98 -12.19 -16.90 35.35
N GLY A 99 -10.90 -16.53 35.39
CA GLY A 99 -10.22 -16.15 36.64
C GLY A 99 -10.07 -17.31 37.64
N LEU A 100 -9.94 -18.54 37.15
CA LEU A 100 -9.74 -19.76 37.95
C LEU A 100 -8.24 -20.05 38.10
N VAL A 101 -7.86 -20.60 39.26
CA VAL A 101 -6.47 -20.94 39.59
C VAL A 101 -6.43 -22.40 40.04
N LYS A 102 -5.41 -23.16 39.62
CA LYS A 102 -5.23 -24.54 40.04
C LYS A 102 -4.60 -24.61 41.43
N GLU A 103 -4.86 -25.69 42.16
CA GLU A 103 -4.22 -25.94 43.44
C GLU A 103 -2.67 -25.93 43.29
N GLY A 104 -2.00 -25.06 44.05
CA GLY A 104 -0.55 -24.85 44.00
C GLY A 104 -0.05 -23.71 43.08
N GLU A 105 -0.92 -23.01 42.34
CA GLU A 105 -0.54 -21.83 41.54
C GLU A 105 -0.60 -20.52 42.37
N GLU A 106 0.40 -19.65 42.24
CA GLU A 106 0.47 -18.34 42.92
C GLU A 106 0.13 -17.18 41.95
N ILE A 107 -0.72 -16.24 42.40
CA ILE A 107 -1.08 -15.05 41.61
C ILE A 107 -0.09 -13.91 41.87
N TYR A 108 0.58 -13.43 40.83
CA TYR A 108 1.43 -12.24 40.88
C TYR A 108 0.69 -11.05 40.24
N VAL A 109 0.41 -10.02 41.04
CA VAL A 109 -0.14 -8.74 40.54
C VAL A 109 0.98 -7.72 40.46
N ILE A 110 1.35 -7.33 39.24
CA ILE A 110 2.35 -6.28 39.02
C ILE A 110 1.64 -4.94 39.15
N VAL A 111 1.97 -4.18 40.19
CA VAL A 111 1.44 -2.83 40.42
C VAL A 111 2.50 -1.84 39.94
N ASP A 112 2.17 -1.05 38.91
CA ASP A 112 3.10 -0.04 38.40
C ASP A 112 3.33 1.04 39.47
N GLY A 113 4.59 1.26 39.84
CA GLY A 113 4.98 1.94 41.08
C GLY A 113 4.85 3.46 41.06
N LYS A 114 4.13 4.05 40.10
CA LYS A 114 4.02 5.51 39.97
C LYS A 114 2.83 6.04 40.77
N GLU A 115 3.20 6.57 41.93
CA GLU A 115 2.44 7.36 42.90
C GLU A 115 1.35 6.63 43.70
N ARG A 116 1.74 6.22 44.91
CA ARG A 116 0.85 5.94 46.04
C ARG A 116 0.12 7.23 46.44
N LYS A 117 -0.92 7.64 45.71
CA LYS A 117 -1.86 8.65 46.21
C LYS A 117 -2.81 7.99 47.20
N ASN A 118 -2.87 8.60 48.37
CA ASN A 118 -3.53 8.15 49.60
C ASN A 118 -5.06 8.26 49.49
N LYS A 119 -5.67 7.54 48.55
CA LYS A 119 -7.13 7.48 48.41
C LYS A 119 -7.60 6.11 48.91
N LYS A 120 -8.37 6.11 50.00
CA LYS A 120 -9.22 5.00 50.47
C LYS A 120 -10.33 4.72 49.45
N GLU A 121 -9.99 4.51 48.18
CA GLU A 121 -10.90 3.93 47.20
C GLU A 121 -10.76 2.42 47.32
N GLU A 122 -11.89 1.73 47.52
CA GLU A 122 -11.96 0.26 47.50
C GLU A 122 -11.19 -0.25 46.27
N ARG A 123 -10.03 -0.87 46.49
CA ARG A 123 -9.23 -1.32 45.36
C ARG A 123 -10.01 -2.46 44.72
N TRP A 124 -10.06 -2.47 43.40
CA TRP A 124 -10.65 -3.59 42.67
C TRP A 124 -9.99 -4.94 43.10
N ILE A 125 -8.72 -4.89 43.51
CA ILE A 125 -7.99 -6.02 44.10
C ILE A 125 -8.64 -6.52 45.40
N ASP A 126 -9.10 -5.62 46.27
CA ASP A 126 -9.76 -6.00 47.53
C ASP A 126 -11.08 -6.75 47.23
N LYS A 127 -11.81 -6.36 46.18
CA LYS A 127 -13.02 -7.06 45.69
C LYS A 127 -12.70 -8.44 45.11
N VAL A 128 -11.60 -8.57 44.38
CA VAL A 128 -11.12 -9.85 43.84
C VAL A 128 -10.71 -10.80 44.97
N ILE A 129 -9.97 -10.30 45.96
CA ILE A 129 -9.57 -11.07 47.15
C ILE A 129 -10.80 -11.55 47.92
N GLN A 130 -11.77 -10.67 48.15
CA GLN A 130 -13.01 -11.02 48.85
C GLN A 130 -13.81 -12.10 48.12
N LYS A 131 -13.99 -11.96 46.80
CA LYS A 131 -14.66 -12.98 45.96
C LYS A 131 -13.93 -14.32 45.98
N TYR A 132 -12.60 -14.31 46.03
CA TYR A 132 -11.79 -15.52 46.13
C TYR A 132 -11.94 -16.21 47.49
N GLN A 133 -12.02 -15.44 48.58
CA GLN A 133 -12.27 -15.97 49.93
C GLN A 133 -13.67 -16.60 50.05
N GLU A 134 -14.70 -15.97 49.47
CA GLU A 134 -16.06 -16.52 49.42
C GLU A 134 -16.13 -17.86 48.66
N PHE A 135 -15.39 -17.99 47.56
CA PHE A 135 -15.33 -19.25 46.80
C PHE A 135 -14.58 -20.36 47.55
N ARG A 136 -13.56 -20.03 48.35
CA ARG A 136 -12.77 -21.02 49.12
C ARG A 136 -13.48 -21.50 50.39
N LEU A 137 -14.47 -20.74 50.88
CA LEU A 137 -15.21 -21.03 52.12
C LEU A 137 -16.54 -21.78 51.87
N ARG A 138 -16.87 -22.09 50.62
CA ARG A 138 -17.95 -23.00 50.23
C ARG A 138 -17.37 -24.34 49.81
#